data_AF-A0A4Q8K144-F1
#
_entry.id   AF-A0A4Q8K144-F1
#
_cell.length_a   1.000
_cell.length_b   1.000
_cell.length_c   1.000
_cell.angle_alpha   90.00
_cell.angle_beta   90.00
_cell.angle_gamma   90.00
#
_symmetry.space_group_name_H-M   'P 1'
#
loop_
_entity.id
_entity.type
_entity.pdbx_description
1 polymer ?
#
loop_
_entity_poly.entity_id
_entity_poly.type
_entity_poly.pdbx_seq_one_letter_code
_entity_poly.pdbx_strand_id
1 'polypeptide(L)'
;MAVVIALCLTLVHAGGKYCPEPQRKGPCPMSFKINDCCNQSDCPCQSTCCKLPCGNICKRESPVETSGVPVKDGEPCVLGIEYLP
;
A
#
# COMPACT_ATOMS: atom_id res chain seq x y z
N MET A 1 0.08 29.66 -20.91
CA MET A 1 -0.55 28.31 -20.91
C MET A 1 0.27 27.24 -20.21
N ALA A 2 1.61 27.32 -20.13
CA ALA A 2 2.42 26.33 -19.39
C ALA A 2 2.21 26.34 -17.87
N VAL A 3 1.92 27.51 -17.28
CA VAL A 3 1.75 27.67 -15.82
C VAL A 3 0.51 26.93 -15.30
N VAL A 4 -0.57 26.88 -16.08
CA VAL A 4 -1.82 26.22 -15.68
C VAL A 4 -1.66 24.70 -15.62
N ILE A 5 -0.87 24.12 -16.54
CA ILE A 5 -0.58 22.67 -16.57
C ILE A 5 0.25 22.27 -15.35
N ALA A 6 1.22 23.09 -14.94
CA ALA A 6 2.03 22.85 -13.74
C ALA A 6 1.17 22.85 -12.46
N LEU A 7 0.20 23.76 -12.35
CA LEU A 7 -0.75 23.76 -11.22
C LEU A 7 -1.67 22.53 -11.21
N CYS A 8 -2.13 22.07 -12.37
CA CYS A 8 -2.95 20.85 -12.47
C CYS A 8 -2.19 19.59 -12.01
N LEU A 9 -0.87 19.51 -12.22
CA LEU A 9 -0.05 18.39 -11.75
C LEU A 9 0.19 18.41 -10.24
N THR A 10 0.23 19.60 -9.61
CA THR A 10 0.41 19.72 -8.15
C THR A 10 -0.87 19.42 -7.36
N LEU A 11 -2.04 19.48 -7.98
CA LEU A 11 -3.34 19.26 -7.32
C LEU A 11 -3.72 17.78 -7.15
N VAL A 12 -2.92 16.84 -7.65
CA VAL A 12 -3.26 15.41 -7.64
C VAL A 12 -2.95 14.70 -6.31
N HIS A 13 -2.29 15.34 -5.34
CA HIS A 13 -1.94 14.68 -4.08
C HIS A 13 -2.56 15.36 -2.85
N ALA A 14 -3.86 15.18 -2.70
CA ALA A 14 -4.49 15.18 -1.37
C ALA A 14 -5.22 13.85 -1.13
N GLY A 15 -4.67 12.77 -1.69
CA GLY A 15 -4.97 11.40 -1.26
C GLY A 15 -4.28 11.14 0.08
N GLY A 16 -5.01 10.54 0.99
CA GLY A 16 -4.57 10.34 2.36
C GLY A 16 -3.36 9.42 2.47
N LYS A 17 -2.20 9.97 2.80
CA LYS A 17 -0.86 9.32 2.70
C LYS A 17 -0.67 8.03 3.51
N TYR A 18 -1.68 7.59 4.25
CA TYR A 18 -1.58 6.52 5.24
C TYR A 18 -2.32 5.27 4.76
N CYS A 19 -1.74 4.10 5.02
CA CYS A 19 -2.48 2.86 4.91
C CYS A 19 -3.64 2.86 5.94
N PRO A 20 -4.79 2.25 5.64
CA PRO A 20 -5.85 2.04 6.63
C PRO A 20 -5.40 1.02 7.69
N GLU A 21 -5.99 1.09 8.89
CA GLU A 21 -5.72 0.11 9.96
C GLU A 21 -6.18 -1.30 9.51
N PRO A 22 -5.34 -2.35 9.67
CA PRO A 22 -5.74 -3.71 9.37
C PRO A 22 -6.95 -4.15 10.20
N GLN A 23 -7.97 -4.71 9.55
CA GLN A 23 -9.15 -5.24 10.24
C GLN A 23 -8.82 -6.40 11.19
N ARG A 24 -7.78 -7.17 10.88
CA ARG A 24 -7.24 -8.22 11.75
C ARG A 24 -5.93 -7.74 12.37
N LYS A 25 -5.83 -7.89 13.68
CA LYS A 25 -4.61 -7.70 14.46
C LYS A 25 -3.95 -9.06 14.71
N GLY A 26 -2.62 -9.09 14.81
CA GLY A 26 -1.85 -10.33 15.02
C GLY A 26 -1.30 -10.95 13.72
N PRO A 27 -0.56 -12.07 13.82
CA PRO A 27 0.07 -12.74 12.68
C PRO A 27 -0.97 -13.39 11.75
N CYS A 28 -0.58 -13.72 10.51
CA CYS A 28 -1.43 -14.54 9.65
C CYS A 28 -1.61 -15.92 10.27
N PRO A 29 -2.84 -16.46 10.37
CA PRO A 29 -3.06 -17.81 10.85
C PRO A 29 -2.72 -18.89 9.81
N MET A 30 -2.34 -18.51 8.59
CA MET A 30 -2.01 -19.43 7.49
C MET A 30 -0.50 -19.64 7.43
N SER A 31 -0.06 -20.78 6.90
CA SER A 31 1.35 -21.07 6.60
C SER A 31 1.87 -20.39 5.32
N PHE A 32 1.09 -19.48 4.76
CA PHE A 32 1.47 -18.68 3.60
C PHE A 32 0.80 -17.31 3.68
N LYS A 33 1.38 -16.36 2.96
CA LYS A 33 0.77 -15.05 2.67
C LYS A 33 0.67 -14.86 1.16
N ILE A 34 -0.24 -13.99 0.74
CA ILE A 34 -0.39 -13.60 -0.66
C ILE A 34 -0.12 -12.11 -0.77
N ASN A 35 0.96 -11.75 -1.44
CA ASN A 35 1.29 -10.35 -1.71
C ASN A 35 0.78 -9.98 -3.09
N ASP A 36 -0.30 -9.19 -3.14
CA ASP A 36 -0.82 -8.61 -4.39
C ASP A 36 0.09 -7.47 -4.90
N CYS A 37 0.95 -6.93 -4.02
CA CYS A 37 1.93 -5.89 -4.34
C CYS A 37 3.19 -6.05 -3.48
N CYS A 38 4.32 -5.61 -4.02
CA CYS A 38 5.61 -5.53 -3.31
C CYS A 38 6.22 -4.13 -3.35
N ASN A 39 5.72 -3.26 -4.22
CA ASN A 39 6.13 -1.86 -4.31
C ASN A 39 4.92 -0.98 -4.66
N GLN A 40 5.09 0.34 -4.55
CA GLN A 40 4.03 1.30 -4.84
C GLN A 40 3.60 1.30 -6.33
N SER A 41 4.51 0.96 -7.25
CA SER A 41 4.25 0.92 -8.69
C SER A 41 3.39 -0.27 -9.12
N ASP A 42 3.28 -1.31 -8.29
CA ASP A 42 2.38 -2.44 -8.52
C ASP A 42 0.90 -2.04 -8.32
N CYS A 43 0.64 -0.92 -7.65
CA CYS A 43 -0.69 -0.47 -7.30
C CYS A 43 -1.23 0.58 -8.27
N PRO A 44 -2.55 0.57 -8.57
CA PRO A 44 -3.18 1.60 -9.38
C PRO A 44 -3.13 2.97 -8.69
N CYS A 45 -3.28 4.05 -9.47
CA CYS A 45 -3.28 5.42 -8.96
C CYS A 45 -4.27 5.60 -7.78
N GLN A 46 -3.87 6.37 -6.76
CA GLN A 46 -4.61 6.62 -5.51
C GLN A 46 -4.78 5.39 -4.59
N SER A 47 -3.97 4.36 -4.78
CA SER A 47 -3.86 3.25 -3.83
C SER A 47 -2.42 3.05 -3.41
N THR A 48 -2.21 2.63 -2.16
CA THR A 48 -0.90 2.38 -1.58
C THR A 48 -0.73 0.89 -1.32
N CYS A 49 0.47 0.37 -1.54
CA CYS A 49 0.79 -1.00 -1.16
C CYS A 49 0.92 -1.10 0.37
N CYS A 50 -0.02 -1.77 1.02
CA CYS A 50 -0.13 -1.81 2.47
C CYS A 50 0.12 -3.20 3.04
N LYS A 51 0.85 -3.28 4.15
CA LYS A 51 1.11 -4.52 4.88
C LYS A 51 -0.13 -4.95 5.65
N LEU A 52 -0.64 -6.14 5.36
CA LEU A 52 -1.61 -6.83 6.20
C LEU A 52 -0.99 -8.12 6.76
N PRO A 53 -1.56 -8.70 7.83
CA PRO A 53 -1.04 -9.92 8.42
C PRO A 53 -0.79 -11.05 7.42
N CYS A 54 -1.72 -11.25 6.47
CA CYS A 54 -1.68 -12.33 5.49
C CYS A 54 -1.18 -11.92 4.10
N GLY A 55 -0.45 -10.81 4.03
CA GLY A 55 0.20 -10.35 2.81
C GLY A 55 -0.10 -8.89 2.48
N ASN A 56 0.61 -8.40 1.49
CA ASN A 56 0.52 -7.01 1.06
C ASN A 56 -0.59 -6.82 0.03
N ILE A 57 -1.34 -5.72 0.13
CA ILE A 57 -2.43 -5.42 -0.81
C ILE A 57 -2.52 -3.93 -1.11
N CYS A 58 -2.88 -3.59 -2.34
CA CYS A 58 -3.20 -2.24 -2.72
C CYS A 58 -4.49 -1.78 -2.04
N LYS A 59 -4.38 -0.80 -1.15
CA LYS A 59 -5.52 -0.19 -0.46
C LYS A 59 -5.67 1.25 -0.85
N ARG A 60 -6.92 1.71 -0.86
CA ARG A 60 -7.19 3.14 -0.93
C ARG A 60 -6.56 3.81 0.28
N GLU A 61 -5.87 4.89 -0.01
CA GLU A 61 -5.29 5.84 0.90
C GLU A 61 -6.28 6.34 1.97
N SER A 62 -5.87 6.31 3.24
CA SER A 62 -6.64 6.83 4.38
C SER A 62 -6.36 8.32 4.58
N PRO A 63 -7.39 9.20 4.56
CA PRO A 63 -7.22 10.65 4.74
C PRO A 63 -6.73 11.05 6.15
N VAL A 64 -6.76 10.11 7.10
CA VAL A 64 -6.33 10.29 8.48
C VAL A 64 -5.18 9.36 8.78
N GLU A 65 -4.24 9.81 9.61
CA GLU A 65 -3.15 8.99 10.13
C GLU A 65 -3.70 7.76 10.85
N THR A 66 -3.15 6.59 10.53
CA THR A 66 -3.52 5.32 11.16
C THR A 66 -2.27 4.52 11.51
N SER A 67 -2.45 3.42 12.22
CA SER A 67 -1.38 2.45 12.51
C SER A 67 -1.00 1.55 11.32
N GLY A 68 -1.70 1.68 10.18
CA GLY A 68 -1.43 0.94 8.96
C GLY A 68 -0.03 1.24 8.41
N VAL A 69 0.65 0.20 7.93
CA VAL A 69 2.05 0.29 7.51
C VAL A 69 2.16 0.13 6.00
N PRO A 70 2.72 1.10 5.26
CA PRO A 70 3.02 0.92 3.84
C PRO A 70 4.21 -0.02 3.64
N VAL A 71 4.22 -0.72 2.51
CA VAL A 71 5.39 -1.46 2.04
C VAL A 71 6.44 -0.45 1.60
N LYS A 72 7.69 -0.65 2.03
CA LYS A 72 8.82 0.20 1.62
C LYS A 72 9.46 -0.37 0.37
N ASP A 73 9.81 0.51 -0.58
CA ASP A 73 10.53 0.08 -1.78
C ASP A 73 11.88 -0.55 -1.39
N GLY A 74 12.18 -1.71 -1.99
CA GLY A 74 13.41 -2.47 -1.72
C GLY A 74 13.33 -3.41 -0.52
N GLU A 75 12.21 -3.47 0.21
CA GLU A 75 12.00 -4.52 1.21
C GLU A 75 11.87 -5.90 0.54
N PRO A 76 12.48 -6.96 1.10
CA PRO A 76 12.31 -8.31 0.57
C PRO A 76 10.82 -8.70 0.53
N CYS A 77 10.32 -8.98 -0.67
CA CYS A 77 8.93 -9.34 -0.90
C CYS A 77 8.82 -10.28 -2.10
N VAL A 78 8.03 -11.34 -1.98
CA VAL A 78 7.70 -12.24 -3.09
C VAL A 78 6.29 -11.93 -3.55
N LEU A 79 6.14 -11.51 -4.82
CA LEU A 79 4.82 -11.29 -5.40
C LEU A 79 4.07 -12.63 -5.52
N GLY A 80 2.78 -12.64 -5.18
CA GLY A 80 1.98 -13.86 -5.13
C GLY A 80 2.17 -14.62 -3.82
N ILE A 81 2.19 -15.96 -3.90
CA ILE A 81 2.22 -16.84 -2.72
C ILE A 81 3.63 -16.91 -2.14
N GLU A 82 3.76 -16.55 -0.86
CA GLU A 82 4.99 -16.71 -0.07
C GLU A 82 4.70 -17.63 1.11
N TYR A 83 5.36 -18.80 1.15
CA TYR A 83 5.23 -19.74 2.27
C TYR A 83 6.01 -19.23 3.48
N LEU A 84 5.34 -19.20 4.63
CA LEU A 84 5.94 -18.81 5.90
C LEU A 84 6.64 -20.02 6.52
N PRO A 85 7.80 -19.82 7.18
CA PRO A 85 8.55 -20.89 7.83
C PRO A 85 7.80 -21.53 8.99
#